data_AF-A0A7L5Z4K9-F1
#
_entry.id   AF-A0A7L5Z4K9-F1
#
_cell.length_a   1.000
_cell.length_b   1.000
_cell.length_c   1.000
_cell.angle_alpha   90.00
_cell.angle_beta   90.00
_cell.angle_gamma   90.00
#
_symmetry.space_group_name_H-M   'P 1'
#
loop_
_entity.id
_entity.type
_entity.pdbx_description
1 polymer ?
#
loop_
_entity_poly.entity_id
_entity_poly.type
_entity_poly.pdbx_seq_one_letter_code
_entity_poly.pdbx_strand_id
1 'polypeptide(L)' 'MRQAPEAVQIDGLDGASDMVAMEARIPLPLGPCRIGLTAVIEDTDGTISYWALAHPSDKPDFHHPDSFVLELP' A
#
# COMPACT_ATOMS: atom_id res chain seq x y z
N MET A 1 7.93 -8.98 10.33
CA MET A 1 6.62 -8.95 9.64
C MET A 1 5.66 -9.87 10.38
N ARG A 2 4.49 -9.38 10.79
CA ARG A 2 3.39 -10.29 11.15
C ARG A 2 2.81 -10.83 9.85
N GLN A 3 2.52 -12.13 9.80
CA GLN A 3 1.72 -12.68 8.70
C GLN A 3 0.33 -12.05 8.81
N ALA A 4 -0.09 -11.33 7.76
CA ALA A 4 -1.50 -10.97 7.63
C ALA A 4 -2.26 -12.26 7.27
N PRO A 5 -3.31 -12.64 8.02
CA PRO A 5 -4.12 -13.80 7.66
C PRO A 5 -4.87 -13.60 6.34
N GLU A 6 -5.04 -12.36 5.89
CA GLU A 6 -5.68 -11.99 4.64
C GLU A 6 -4.74 -12.20 3.44
N ALA A 7 -5.18 -12.99 2.46
CA ALA A 7 -4.50 -13.10 1.18
C ALA A 7 -4.95 -11.95 0.25
N VAL A 8 -3.97 -11.21 -0.29
CA VAL A 8 -4.21 -10.22 -1.36
C VAL A 8 -4.39 -10.96 -2.68
N GLN A 9 -5.46 -10.67 -3.41
CA GLN A 9 -5.63 -11.13 -4.78
C GLN A 9 -5.11 -10.05 -5.73
N ILE A 10 -4.11 -10.39 -6.55
CA ILE A 10 -3.65 -9.52 -7.64
C ILE A 10 -4.54 -9.79 -8.84
N ASP A 11 -5.16 -8.74 -9.37
CA ASP A 11 -6.13 -8.85 -10.46
C ASP A 11 -5.51 -8.68 -11.83
N GLY A 12 -4.51 -7.81 -11.93
CA GLY A 12 -3.87 -7.54 -13.19
C GLY A 12 -2.77 -6.51 -13.11
N LEU A 13 -2.07 -6.40 -14.24
CA LEU A 13 -1.08 -5.38 -14.51
C LEU A 13 -1.42 -4.78 -15.88
N ASP A 14 -1.90 -3.55 -15.89
CA ASP A 14 -2.21 -2.82 -17.11
C ASP A 14 -1.06 -1.88 -17.46
N GLY A 15 -0.73 -1.78 -18.74
CA GLY A 15 0.38 -0.97 -19.22
C GLY A 15 -0.06 0.06 -20.26
N ALA A 16 0.48 1.26 -20.14
CA ALA A 16 0.58 2.26 -21.19
C ALA A 16 2.06 2.45 -21.57
N SER A 17 2.35 3.31 -22.55
CA SER A 17 3.72 3.57 -22.99
C SER A 17 4.65 4.12 -21.91
N ASP A 18 4.10 4.76 -20.88
CA ASP A 18 4.80 5.51 -19.83
C ASP A 18 4.25 5.22 -18.42
N MET A 19 3.32 4.27 -18.29
CA MET A 19 2.67 3.97 -17.02
C MET A 19 2.36 2.49 -16.90
N VAL A 20 2.44 1.99 -15.67
CA VAL A 20 1.93 0.67 -15.31
C VAL A 20 0.96 0.84 -14.14
N ALA A 21 -0.21 0.20 -14.23
CA ALA A 21 -1.19 0.12 -13.16
C ALA A 21 -1.25 -1.31 -12.64
N MET A 22 -1.11 -1.47 -11.31
CA MET A 22 -1.29 -2.74 -10.63
C MET A 22 -2.59 -2.70 -9.84
N GLU A 23 -3.46 -3.67 -10.08
CA GLU A 23 -4.75 -3.77 -9.41
C GLU A 23 -4.75 -4.96 -8.45
N ALA A 24 -5.29 -4.75 -7.26
CA ALA A 24 -5.41 -5.79 -6.26
C ALA A 24 -6.69 -5.64 -5.43
N ARG A 25 -7.27 -6.76 -5.04
CA ARG A 25 -8.36 -6.85 -4.07
C ARG A 25 -7.84 -7.40 -2.75
N ILE A 26 -8.20 -6.72 -1.68
CA ILE A 26 -7.86 -7.09 -0.31
C ILE A 26 -9.17 -7.27 0.46
N PRO A 27 -9.44 -8.46 1.03
CA PRO A 27 -10.59 -8.64 1.90
C PRO A 27 -10.37 -7.82 3.18
N LEU A 28 -11.38 -7.04 3.56
CA LEU A 28 -11.33 -6.19 4.74
C LEU A 28 -12.05 -6.85 5.91
N PRO A 29 -11.65 -6.55 7.16
CA PRO A 29 -12.41 -6.96 8.34
C PRO A 29 -13.83 -6.38 8.29
N LEU A 30 -14.78 -7.07 8.94
CA LEU A 30 -16.14 -6.56 9.07
C LEU A 30 -16.20 -5.39 10.05
N GLY A 31 -16.90 -4.33 9.65
CA GLY A 31 -17.15 -3.14 10.46
C GLY A 31 -16.09 -2.04 10.27
N PRO A 32 -16.24 -0.91 10.99
CA PRO A 32 -15.41 0.26 10.79
C PRO A 32 -13.93 -0.04 10.99
N CYS A 33 -13.10 0.39 10.05
CA CYS A 33 -11.66 0.19 10.15
C CYS A 33 -10.87 1.40 9.64
N ARG A 34 -9.62 1.51 10.13
CA ARG A 34 -8.63 2.46 9.64
C ARG A 34 -7.60 1.70 8.82
N ILE A 35 -7.30 2.20 7.63
CA ILE A 35 -6.37 1.60 6.69
C ILE A 35 -5.19 2.54 6.46
N GLY A 36 -4.00 1.97 6.51
CA GLY A 36 -2.80 2.52 5.87
C GLY A 36 -2.56 1.74 4.58
N LEU A 37 -2.36 2.46 3.47
CA LEU A 37 -1.93 1.87 2.21
C LEU A 37 -0.56 2.45 1.85
N THR A 38 0.37 1.57 1.50
CA THR A 38 1.75 1.93 1.18
C THR A 38 2.23 1.13 -0.02
N ALA A 39 3.18 1.70 -0.75
CA ALA A 39 3.87 1.02 -1.84
C ALA A 39 5.38 1.31 -1.76
N VAL A 40 6.18 0.28 -2.04
CA VAL A 40 7.63 0.41 -2.23
C VAL A 40 7.90 0.02 -3.68
N ILE A 41 8.48 0.94 -4.43
CA ILE A 41 8.79 0.75 -5.84
C ILE A 41 10.29 0.84 -6.00
N GLU A 42 10.89 -0.18 -6.57
CA GLU A 42 12.28 -0.20 -6.98
C GLU A 42 12.32 0.02 -8.50
N ASP A 43 13.00 1.08 -8.94
CA ASP A 43 13.26 1.33 -10.35
C ASP A 43 14.42 0.44 -10.83
N THR A 44 14.50 0.25 -12.14
CA THR A 44 15.51 -0.53 -12.84
C THR A 44 16.95 -0.05 -12.61
N ASP A 45 17.14 1.21 -12.19
CA ASP A 45 18.44 1.76 -11.82
C ASP A 45 18.80 1.54 -10.33
N GLY A 46 17.92 0.87 -9.57
CA GLY A 46 18.08 0.59 -8.14
C GLY A 46 17.55 1.70 -7.22
N THR A 47 16.96 2.77 -7.76
CA THR A 47 16.31 3.81 -6.97
C THR A 47 15.06 3.25 -6.28
N ILE A 48 14.96 3.44 -4.96
CA ILE A 48 13.78 3.03 -4.19
C ILE A 48 12.93 4.25 -3.85
N SER A 49 11.66 4.19 -4.22
CA SER A 49 10.64 5.17 -3.85
C SER A 49 9.65 4.57 -2.86
N TYR A 50 9.30 5.35 -1.84
CA TYR A 50 8.37 4.97 -0.79
C TYR A 50 7.12 5.85 -0.90
N TRP A 51 5.96 5.22 -0.99
CA TRP A 51 4.67 5.88 -1.10
C TRP A 51 3.77 5.41 0.05
N ALA A 52 2.98 6.33 0.59
CA ALA A 52 1.98 6.05 1.60
C ALA A 52 0.84 7.07 1.48
N LEU A 53 -0.34 6.73 1.99
CA LEU A 53 -1.42 7.71 2.16
C LEU A 53 -1.00 8.88 3.06
N ALA A 54 -0.16 8.62 4.07
CA ALA A 54 0.44 9.63 4.92
C ALA A 54 1.83 9.18 5.39
N HIS A 55 2.78 10.13 5.45
CA HIS A 55 4.10 9.95 6.07
C HIS A 55 4.18 10.81 7.34
N PRO A 56 3.89 10.25 8.52
CA PRO A 56 3.85 11.00 9.78
C PRO A 56 5.24 11.33 10.36
N SER A 57 6.33 10.91 9.70
CA SER A 57 7.71 11.10 10.14
C SER A 57 8.63 11.35 8.95
N ASP A 58 9.80 11.94 9.21
CA ASP A 58 10.80 12.25 8.18
C ASP A 58 11.30 11.02 7.41
N LYS A 59 11.28 9.85 8.06
CA LYS A 59 11.64 8.56 7.44
C LYS A 59 10.37 7.73 7.22
N PRO A 60 10.30 6.93 6.14
CA PRO A 60 9.20 6.00 5.94
C PRO A 60 9.07 5.03 7.12
N ASP A 61 7.98 5.17 7.88
CA ASP A 61 7.52 4.21 8.88
C ASP A 61 6.08 3.80 8.58
N PHE A 62 5.95 2.65 7.92
CA PHE A 62 4.65 2.09 7.54
C PHE A 62 3.88 1.48 8.71
N HIS A 63 4.53 1.29 9.86
CA HIS A 63 3.90 0.77 11.07
C HIS A 63 3.47 1.89 12.02
N HIS A 64 3.80 3.15 11.72
CA HIS A 64 3.38 4.29 12.53
C HIS A 64 1.84 4.34 12.58
N PRO A 65 1.21 4.40 13.77
CA PRO A 65 -0.25 4.40 13.89
C PRO A 65 -0.93 5.52 13.11
N ASP A 66 -0.28 6.67 13.00
CA ASP A 66 -0.78 7.83 12.25
C ASP A 66 -0.68 7.68 10.72
N SER A 67 -0.05 6.61 10.21
CA SER A 67 -0.07 6.28 8.78
C SER A 67 -1.41 5.68 8.32
N PHE A 68 -2.27 5.25 9.26
CA PHE A 68 -3.57 4.65 8.98
C PHE A 68 -4.67 5.72 8.87
N VAL A 69 -4.64 6.51 7.80
CA VAL A 69 -5.48 7.72 7.66
C VAL A 69 -6.80 7.50 6.93
N LEU A 70 -6.98 6.38 6.23
CA LEU A 70 -8.22 6.10 5.51
C LEU A 70 -9.23 5.42 6.43
N GLU A 71 -10.36 6.07 6.69
CA GLU A 71 -11.48 5.48 7.42
C GLU A 71 -12.46 4.82 6.44
N LEU A 72 -12.78 3.55 6.67
CA LEU A 72 -13.80 2.83 5.92
C LEU A 72 -14.97 2.41 6.85
N PRO A 73 -16.22 2.45 6.34
CA PRO A 73 -17.42 2.13 7.10
C PRO A 73 -17.55 0.65 7.48
#